data_AF-A0A9K3H9H3-F1
#
_entry.id   AF-A0A9K3H9H3-F1
#
_cell.length_a   1.000
_cell.length_b   1.000
_cell.length_c   1.000
_cell.angle_alpha   90.00
_cell.angle_beta   90.00
_cell.angle_gamma   90.00
#
_symmetry.space_group_name_H-M   'P 1'
#
loop_
_entity.id
_entity.type
_entity.pdbx_description
1 polymer ?
#
loop_
_entity_poly.entity_id
_entity_poly.type
_entity_poly.pdbx_seq_one_letter_code
_entity_poly.pdbx_strand_id
1 'polypeptide(L)'
;MKKSSKFLPVIGWSMWFSEFLFLERKWAKDESTLKAGLRRLKDYPQPFLMALYVEGTRFTNAKLLAAQEYASSTGLPVPRNVLIPRTKGFVTSVREMRSFAPAIMDMTVAIPKDSTPTMLRLFKGQSSVVRLFHRYVFFFFTM
;
A
#
# COMPACT_ATOMS: atom_id res chain seq x y z
N MET A 1 4.30 -0.77 6.42
CA MET A 1 5.43 -1.72 6.20
C MET A 1 5.48 -2.76 7.33
N LYS A 2 6.06 -3.95 7.13
CA LYS A 2 6.25 -4.92 8.25
C LYS A 2 7.24 -4.34 9.27
N LYS A 3 6.93 -4.40 10.57
CA LYS A 3 7.82 -3.90 11.63
C LYS A 3 9.24 -4.49 11.60
N SER A 4 9.38 -5.76 11.21
CA SER A 4 10.68 -6.43 11.08
C SER A 4 11.59 -5.79 10.02
N SER A 5 11.04 -5.09 9.03
CA SER A 5 11.83 -4.45 7.96
C SER A 5 12.64 -3.24 8.44
N LYS A 6 12.32 -2.68 9.61
CA LYS A 6 13.09 -1.58 10.22
C LYS A 6 14.54 -1.99 10.51
N PHE A 7 14.78 -3.27 10.79
CA PHE A 7 16.09 -3.78 11.19
C PHE A 7 17.02 -4.08 10.00
N LEU A 8 16.56 -3.88 8.76
CA LEU A 8 17.43 -4.03 7.59
C LEU A 8 18.37 -2.81 7.50
N PRO A 9 19.70 -3.01 7.50
CA PRO A 9 20.63 -1.91 7.35
C PRO A 9 20.42 -1.22 6.00
N VAL A 10 20.68 0.09 5.95
CA VAL A 10 20.46 0.98 4.80
C VAL A 10 18.98 1.16 4.46
N ILE A 11 18.27 0.12 4.03
CA ILE A 11 16.88 0.22 3.54
C ILE A 11 15.87 0.41 4.68
N GLY A 12 16.01 -0.34 5.77
CA GLY A 12 15.13 -0.20 6.93
C GLY A 12 15.33 1.15 7.62
N TRP A 13 16.57 1.62 7.68
CA TRP A 13 16.92 2.93 8.22
C TRP A 13 16.43 4.07 7.32
N SER A 14 16.63 3.98 6.00
CA SER A 14 16.12 5.01 5.08
C SER A 14 14.59 5.12 5.16
N MET A 15 13.88 4.00 5.23
CA MET A 15 12.42 3.99 5.45
C MET A 15 12.03 4.61 6.80
N TRP A 16 12.80 4.32 7.86
CA TRP A 16 12.59 4.93 9.18
C TRP A 16 12.77 6.44 9.14
N PHE A 17 13.85 6.94 8.53
CA PHE A 17 14.09 8.37 8.35
C PHE A 17 13.08 9.05 7.41
N SER A 18 12.45 8.29 6.51
CA SER A 18 11.39 8.76 5.62
C SER A 18 9.98 8.68 6.25
N GLU A 19 9.88 8.53 7.58
CA GLU A 19 8.61 8.46 8.34
C GLU A 19 7.66 7.34 7.86
N PHE A 20 8.19 6.21 7.38
CA PHE A 20 7.35 5.08 6.98
C PHE A 20 6.60 4.52 8.19
N LEU A 21 5.30 4.27 8.01
CA LEU A 21 4.48 3.62 9.04
C LEU A 21 4.72 2.11 9.07
N PHE A 22 5.37 1.65 10.14
CA PHE A 22 5.60 0.25 10.43
C PHE A 22 4.44 -0.33 11.24
N LEU A 23 3.84 -1.42 10.75
CA LEU A 23 2.67 -2.09 11.35
C LEU A 23 3.03 -3.53 11.75
N GLU A 24 2.41 -4.01 12.82
CA GLU A 24 2.57 -5.36 13.38
C GLU A 24 1.57 -6.38 12.81
N ARG A 25 0.65 -5.94 11.94
CA ARG A 25 -0.46 -6.74 11.38
C ARG A 25 -1.47 -7.18 12.45
N LYS A 26 -1.55 -6.44 13.56
CA LYS A 26 -2.51 -6.64 14.65
C LYS A 26 -3.28 -5.33 14.84
N TRP A 27 -4.52 -5.30 14.36
CA TRP A 27 -5.34 -4.09 14.31
C TRP A 27 -5.43 -3.35 15.66
N ALA A 28 -5.62 -4.10 16.76
CA ALA A 28 -5.75 -3.53 18.11
C ALA A 28 -4.58 -2.64 18.54
N LYS A 29 -3.36 -2.90 18.04
CA LYS A 29 -2.17 -2.08 18.31
C LYS A 29 -1.87 -1.11 17.16
N ASP A 30 -2.13 -1.55 15.94
CA ASP A 30 -1.80 -0.81 14.74
C ASP A 30 -2.69 0.42 14.53
N GLU A 31 -3.92 0.43 15.05
CA GLU A 31 -4.87 1.54 14.85
C GLU A 31 -4.36 2.85 15.45
N SER A 32 -3.91 2.83 16.72
CA SER A 32 -3.39 4.03 17.39
C SER A 32 -2.10 4.52 16.75
N THR A 33 -1.20 3.58 16.40
CA THR A 33 0.07 3.86 15.72
C THR A 33 -0.16 4.49 14.35
N LEU A 34 -1.11 3.95 13.58
CA LEU A 34 -1.52 4.47 12.26
C LEU A 34 -2.06 5.89 12.40
N LYS A 35 -3.03 6.12 13.29
CA LYS A 35 -3.62 7.44 13.52
C LYS A 35 -2.57 8.48 13.94
N ALA A 36 -1.70 8.13 14.89
CA ALA A 36 -0.63 9.03 15.35
C ALA A 36 0.38 9.35 14.23
N GLY A 37 0.72 8.37 13.41
CA GLY A 37 1.59 8.55 12.25
C GLY A 37 0.97 9.45 11.19
N LEU A 38 -0.30 9.24 10.86
CA LEU A 38 -1.02 10.07 9.88
C LEU A 38 -1.19 11.52 10.33
N ARG A 39 -1.45 11.74 11.62
CA ARG A 39 -1.57 13.09 12.18
C ARG A 39 -0.25 13.86 12.10
N ARG A 40 0.88 13.18 12.29
CA ARG A 40 2.22 13.79 12.12
C ARG A 40 2.48 14.26 10.69
N LEU A 41 1.84 13.64 9.69
CA LEU A 41 1.99 14.05 8.30
C LEU A 41 1.22 15.33 7.95
N LYS A 42 0.29 15.77 8.81
CA LYS A 42 -0.47 17.01 8.58
C LYS A 42 0.46 18.23 8.54
N ASP A 43 1.44 18.27 9.43
CA ASP A 43 2.38 19.37 9.57
C ASP A 43 3.73 19.07 8.88
N TYR A 44 3.73 18.14 7.91
CA TYR A 44 4.96 17.77 7.21
C TYR A 44 5.39 18.91 6.28
N PRO A 45 6.66 19.37 6.35
CA PRO A 45 7.09 20.61 5.70
C PRO A 45 7.19 20.53 4.17
N GLN A 46 7.05 19.34 3.59
CA GLN A 46 7.23 19.09 2.16
C GLN A 46 6.03 18.35 1.57
N PRO A 47 5.72 18.53 0.27
CA PRO A 47 4.75 17.69 -0.42
C PRO A 47 5.18 16.21 -0.36
N PHE A 48 4.24 15.31 -0.11
CA PHE A 48 4.52 13.87 -0.04
C PHE A 48 3.47 13.06 -0.79
N LEU A 49 3.87 11.86 -1.23
CA LEU A 49 2.98 10.84 -1.76
C LEU A 49 2.96 9.66 -0.79
N MET A 50 1.77 9.27 -0.33
CA MET A 50 1.60 8.06 0.45
C MET A 50 1.04 6.94 -0.42
N ALA A 51 1.79 5.83 -0.53
CA ALA A 51 1.32 4.62 -1.18
C ALA A 51 0.68 3.65 -0.16
N LEU A 52 -0.58 3.26 -0.40
CA LEU A 52 -1.31 2.29 0.42
C LEU A 52 -1.64 1.05 -0.42
N TYR A 53 -1.11 -0.10 -0.02
CA TYR A 53 -1.44 -1.39 -0.65
C TYR A 53 -2.56 -2.10 0.12
N VAL A 54 -3.80 -1.89 -0.30
CA VAL A 54 -4.99 -2.44 0.39
C VAL A 54 -5.08 -3.96 0.34
N GLU A 55 -4.56 -4.60 -0.71
CA GLU A 55 -4.49 -6.07 -0.79
C GLU A 55 -3.47 -6.66 0.20
N GLY A 56 -2.48 -5.87 0.59
CA GLY A 56 -1.45 -6.23 1.58
C GLY A 56 -0.44 -7.30 1.12
N THR A 57 -0.57 -7.85 -0.10
CA THR A 57 0.38 -8.81 -0.66
C THR A 57 0.45 -8.72 -2.19
N ARG A 58 1.53 -9.23 -2.80
CA ARG A 58 1.63 -9.32 -4.27
C ARG A 58 0.65 -10.36 -4.82
N PHE A 59 0.05 -10.03 -5.96
CA PHE A 59 -0.81 -10.89 -6.75
C PHE A 59 -0.07 -12.15 -7.20
N THR A 60 -0.71 -13.31 -7.04
CA THR A 60 -0.31 -14.60 -7.62
C THR A 60 -1.56 -15.41 -7.94
N ASN A 61 -1.52 -16.26 -8.97
CA ASN A 61 -2.68 -17.09 -9.36
C ASN A 61 -3.19 -17.97 -8.19
N ALA A 62 -2.28 -18.56 -7.40
CA ALA A 62 -2.66 -19.34 -6.24
C ALA A 62 -3.44 -18.53 -5.19
N LYS A 63 -3.08 -17.25 -4.98
CA LYS A 63 -3.81 -16.37 -4.05
C LYS A 63 -5.12 -15.89 -4.63
N LEU A 64 -5.20 -15.70 -5.95
CA LEU A 64 -6.45 -15.37 -6.62
C LEU A 64 -7.47 -16.51 -6.43
N LEU A 65 -7.07 -17.75 -6.67
CA LEU A 65 -7.94 -18.93 -6.46
C LEU A 65 -8.44 -19.00 -5.01
N ALA A 66 -7.54 -18.90 -4.04
CA ALA A 66 -7.93 -18.88 -2.63
C ALA A 66 -8.86 -17.71 -2.28
N ALA A 67 -8.65 -16.53 -2.89
CA ALA A 67 -9.54 -15.38 -2.71
C ALA A 67 -10.93 -15.61 -3.35
N GLN A 68 -10.99 -16.29 -4.49
CA GLN A 68 -12.25 -16.63 -5.18
C GLN A 68 -13.07 -17.67 -4.42
N GLU A 69 -12.40 -18.70 -3.85
CA GLU A 69 -13.03 -19.68 -2.96
C GLU A 69 -13.59 -19.02 -1.70
N TYR A 70 -12.79 -18.15 -1.06
CA TYR A 70 -13.25 -17.37 0.09
C TYR A 70 -14.42 -16.44 -0.28
N ALA A 71 -14.36 -15.75 -1.41
CA ALA A 71 -15.45 -14.87 -1.84
C ALA A 71 -16.75 -15.64 -2.08
N SER A 72 -16.67 -16.77 -2.78
CA SER A 72 -17.81 -17.63 -3.07
C SER A 72 -18.46 -18.18 -1.80
N SER A 73 -17.66 -18.60 -0.82
CA SER A 73 -18.16 -19.14 0.45
C SER A 73 -18.73 -18.09 1.40
N THR A 74 -18.31 -16.83 1.28
CA THR A 74 -18.77 -15.72 2.14
C THR A 74 -19.81 -14.82 1.46
N GLY A 75 -20.22 -15.14 0.24
CA GLY A 75 -21.16 -14.34 -0.54
C GLY A 75 -20.61 -12.98 -1.00
N LEU A 76 -19.28 -12.82 -1.04
CA LEU A 76 -18.64 -11.62 -1.57
C LEU A 76 -18.52 -11.69 -3.10
N PRO A 77 -18.44 -10.54 -3.79
CA PRO A 77 -18.14 -10.51 -5.22
C PRO A 77 -16.82 -11.23 -5.53
N VAL A 78 -16.89 -12.24 -6.41
CA VAL A 78 -15.74 -13.07 -6.77
C VAL A 78 -14.75 -12.24 -7.61
N PRO A 79 -13.52 -12.02 -7.13
CA PRO A 79 -12.56 -11.19 -7.84
C PRO A 79 -11.98 -11.90 -9.07
N ARG A 80 -11.67 -11.14 -10.14
CA ARG A 80 -11.09 -11.68 -11.39
C ARG A 80 -9.59 -11.38 -11.56
N ASN A 81 -9.19 -10.12 -11.35
CA ASN A 81 -7.82 -9.64 -11.61
C ASN A 81 -7.16 -9.01 -10.38
N VAL A 82 -7.84 -9.01 -9.24
CA VAL A 82 -7.42 -8.36 -7.99
C VAL A 82 -7.60 -9.30 -6.82
N LEU A 83 -7.02 -8.99 -5.66
CA LEU A 83 -7.29 -9.70 -4.42
C LEU A 83 -8.34 -8.96 -3.58
N ILE A 84 -8.87 -9.65 -2.57
CA ILE A 84 -9.83 -9.03 -1.64
C ILE A 84 -9.09 -7.98 -0.79
N PRO A 85 -9.54 -6.71 -0.77
CA PRO A 85 -8.85 -5.65 -0.06
C PRO A 85 -9.08 -5.73 1.45
N ARG A 86 -8.06 -5.34 2.22
CA ARG A 86 -8.15 -5.11 3.66
C ARG A 86 -8.53 -3.64 3.92
N THR A 87 -9.82 -3.40 4.15
CA THR A 87 -10.40 -2.06 4.15
C THR A 87 -10.10 -1.24 5.41
N LYS A 88 -9.95 -1.85 6.59
CA LYS A 88 -9.81 -1.13 7.88
C LYS A 88 -8.71 -0.05 7.89
N GLY A 89 -7.52 -0.40 7.42
CA GLY A 89 -6.38 0.51 7.36
C GLY A 89 -6.63 1.65 6.38
N PHE A 90 -7.15 1.34 5.19
CA PHE A 90 -7.47 2.33 4.16
C PHE A 90 -8.54 3.32 4.63
N VAL A 91 -9.66 2.83 5.17
CA VAL A 91 -10.75 3.68 5.66
C VAL A 91 -10.26 4.61 6.78
N THR A 92 -9.44 4.10 7.68
CA THR A 92 -8.84 4.92 8.75
C THR A 92 -7.90 5.98 8.17
N SER A 93 -7.06 5.61 7.20
CA SER A 93 -6.17 6.55 6.52
C SER A 93 -6.93 7.68 5.83
N VAL A 94 -7.94 7.34 5.03
CA VAL A 94 -8.78 8.35 4.34
C VAL A 94 -9.45 9.27 5.35
N ARG A 95 -10.00 8.72 6.44
CA ARG A 95 -10.69 9.52 7.45
C ARG A 95 -9.78 10.54 8.13
N GLU A 96 -8.57 10.15 8.53
CA GLU A 96 -7.64 11.07 9.20
C GLU A 96 -6.99 12.06 8.22
N MET A 97 -6.76 11.66 6.96
CA MET A 97 -6.07 12.49 5.95
C MET A 97 -6.99 13.41 5.16
N ARG A 98 -8.31 13.21 5.19
CA ARG A 98 -9.29 13.97 4.37
C ARG A 98 -9.15 15.49 4.47
N SER A 99 -8.69 16.00 5.61
CA SER A 99 -8.53 17.44 5.84
C SER A 99 -7.33 18.08 5.15
N PHE A 100 -6.32 17.30 4.74
CA PHE A 100 -5.06 17.82 4.15
C PHE A 100 -4.56 17.05 2.92
N ALA A 101 -5.12 15.88 2.61
CA ALA A 101 -4.83 15.14 1.40
C ALA A 101 -5.89 15.43 0.33
N PRO A 102 -5.56 16.19 -0.74
CA PRO A 102 -6.55 16.70 -1.68
C PRO A 102 -7.10 15.65 -2.64
N ALA A 103 -6.38 14.56 -2.88
CA ALA A 103 -6.76 13.56 -3.88
C ALA A 103 -6.31 12.16 -3.49
N ILE A 104 -7.04 11.16 -3.99
CA ILE A 104 -6.68 9.75 -3.94
C ILE A 104 -6.48 9.28 -5.38
N MET A 105 -5.34 8.63 -5.63
CA MET A 105 -5.03 8.03 -6.92
C MET A 105 -5.07 6.52 -6.79
N ASP A 106 -5.87 5.86 -7.62
CA ASP A 106 -5.77 4.43 -7.81
C ASP A 106 -4.64 4.13 -8.79
N MET A 107 -3.68 3.31 -8.37
CA MET A 107 -2.48 2.98 -9.14
C MET A 107 -2.30 1.46 -9.19
N THR A 108 -2.25 0.93 -10.41
CA THR A 108 -1.90 -0.46 -10.68
C THR A 108 -0.52 -0.52 -11.32
N VAL A 109 0.38 -1.30 -10.71
CA VAL A 109 1.75 -1.49 -11.18
C VAL A 109 1.88 -2.88 -11.77
N ALA A 110 2.07 -2.96 -13.09
CA ALA A 110 2.29 -4.20 -13.82
C ALA A 110 3.76 -4.33 -14.20
N ILE A 111 4.34 -5.49 -13.85
CA ILE A 111 5.75 -5.77 -14.09
C ILE A 111 5.82 -7.02 -15.00
N PRO A 112 6.40 -6.89 -16.20
CA PRO A 112 6.66 -8.03 -17.08
C PRO A 112 7.56 -9.07 -16.39
N LYS A 113 7.30 -10.37 -16.59
CA LYS A 113 7.99 -11.45 -15.86
C LYS A 113 9.51 -11.44 -16.08
N ASP A 114 9.92 -11.13 -17.30
CA ASP A 114 11.31 -11.00 -17.78
C ASP A 114 12.08 -9.82 -17.15
N SER A 115 11.37 -8.80 -16.65
CA SER A 115 11.97 -7.59 -16.10
C SER A 115 11.61 -7.35 -14.63
N THR A 116 11.43 -8.44 -13.86
CA THR A 116 11.13 -8.34 -12.43
C THR A 116 12.23 -7.59 -11.68
N PRO A 117 11.93 -6.45 -11.02
CA PRO A 117 12.92 -5.67 -10.28
C PRO A 117 13.26 -6.43 -9.00
N THR A 118 14.42 -7.07 -9.00
CA THR A 118 15.01 -7.67 -7.81
C THR A 118 16.11 -6.76 -7.28
N MET A 119 16.40 -6.86 -5.98
CA MET A 119 17.51 -6.11 -5.38
C MET A 119 18.83 -6.38 -6.11
N LEU A 120 19.07 -7.61 -6.54
CA LEU A 120 20.24 -8.00 -7.32
C LEU A 120 20.32 -7.27 -8.66
N ARG A 121 19.21 -7.13 -9.40
CA ARG A 121 19.18 -6.38 -10.66
C ARG A 121 19.45 -4.89 -10.42
N LEU A 122 18.87 -4.34 -9.36
CA LEU A 122 19.10 -2.95 -8.96
C LEU A 122 20.57 -2.68 -8.66
N PHE A 123 21.21 -3.55 -7.86
CA PHE A 123 22.64 -3.44 -7.56
C PHE A 123 23.54 -3.67 -8.79
N LYS A 124 23.10 -4.49 -9.74
CA LYS A 124 23.79 -4.70 -11.02
C LYS A 124 23.54 -3.59 -12.05
N GLY A 125 22.79 -2.53 -11.70
CA GLY A 125 22.44 -1.45 -12.64
C GLY A 125 21.57 -1.90 -13.82
N GLN A 126 20.88 -3.04 -13.71
CA GLN A 126 20.07 -3.59 -14.78
C GLN A 126 18.69 -2.92 -14.81
N SER A 127 18.29 -2.43 -15.99
CA SER A 127 16.98 -1.82 -16.17
C SER A 127 15.85 -2.85 -15.98
N SER A 128 14.72 -2.35 -15.50
CA SER A 128 13.48 -3.10 -15.31
C SER A 128 12.34 -2.28 -15.87
N VAL A 129 11.45 -2.88 -16.66
CA VAL A 129 10.31 -2.19 -17.24
C VAL A 129 9.16 -2.29 -16.25
N VAL A 130 8.56 -1.16 -15.93
CA VAL A 130 7.39 -1.09 -15.06
C VAL A 130 6.30 -0.35 -15.82
N ARG A 131 5.15 -0.99 -15.99
CA ARG A 131 3.96 -0.37 -16.59
C ARG A 131 3.06 0.12 -15.47
N LEU A 132 2.86 1.43 -15.42
CA LEU A 132 2.03 2.08 -14.42
C LEU A 132 0.69 2.47 -15.06
N PHE A 133 -0.40 1.95 -14.51
CA PHE A 133 -1.75 2.36 -14.84
C PHE A 133 -2.28 3.18 -13.68
N HIS A 134 -2.73 4.41 -13.92
CA HIS A 134 -3.29 5.25 -12.88
C HIS A 134 -4.67 5.74 -13.26
N ARG A 135 -5.55 5.83 -12.26
CA ARG A 135 -6.88 6.43 -12.38
C ARG A 135 -7.05 7.43 -11.25
N TYR A 136 -7.40 8.66 -11.61
CA TYR A 136 -7.74 9.67 -10.62
C TYR A 136 -9.09 9.36 -10.01
N VAL A 137 -9.14 9.29 -8.68
CA VAL A 137 -10.39 9.21 -7.92
C VAL A 137 -10.51 10.50 -7.14
N PHE A 138 -11.15 11.51 -7.75
CA PHE A 138 -11.47 12.75 -7.06
C PHE A 138 -12.62 12.49 -6.10
N PHE A 139 -12.35 12.57 -4.79
CA PHE A 139 -13.41 12.90 -3.84
C PHE A 139 -13.61 14.41 -3.94
N PHE A 140 -14.56 14.84 -4.76
CA PHE A 140 -15.06 16.21 -4.66
C PHE A 140 -15.53 16.41 -3.22
N PHE A 141 -15.02 17.47 -2.58
CA PHE A 141 -15.57 18.01 -1.35
C PHE A 141 -17.01 18.46 -1.65
N THR A 142 -17.99 17.59 -1.45
CA THR A 142 -19.36 18.03 -1.20
C THR A 142 -19.47 18.37 0.27
N MET A 143 -19.24 19.64 0.59
CA MET A 143 -19.95 20.42 1.61
C MET A 143 -20.05 21.85 1.11
#